data_AF-A0A257K7R3-F1
#
_entry.id   AF-A0A257K7R3-F1
#
_cell.length_a   1.000
_cell.length_b   1.000
_cell.length_c   1.000
_cell.angle_alpha   90.00
_cell.angle_beta   90.00
_cell.angle_gamma   90.00
#
_symmetry.space_group_name_H-M   'P 1'
#
loop_
_entity.id
_entity.type
_entity.pdbx_description
1 polymer ?
#
loop_
_entity_poly.entity_id
_entity_poly.type
_entity_poly.pdbx_seq_one_letter_code
_entity_poly.pdbx_strand_id
1 'polypeptide(L)'
;MSFNNLFDKNFPRELELLCTYIDDTFKFFKKHQYTVKWTTLGKDLSEYGFYMHNSDKTADVFIGLWWDLWEDNGYPLCLSLNWEKSVFTTDVLQSRMKTFFANHQDKFGEFIIKETYPTLCFKLDYLNSLEDEKPLIDLIQQLMTDLGLSYGGYRKA
;
A
#
# COMPACT_ATOMS: atom_id res chain seq x y z
N MET A 1 0.06 -25.16 3.44
CA MET A 1 1.19 -24.99 4.40
C MET A 1 0.59 -24.42 5.69
N SER A 2 1.02 -24.83 6.89
CA SER A 2 0.40 -24.29 8.13
C SER A 2 0.96 -22.89 8.42
N PHE A 3 0.10 -21.95 8.80
CA PHE A 3 0.42 -20.55 9.14
C PHE A 3 1.64 -20.44 10.08
N ASN A 4 1.83 -21.39 10.98
CA ASN A 4 2.95 -21.42 11.95
C ASN A 4 4.33 -21.75 11.35
N ASN A 5 4.41 -22.27 10.11
CA ASN A 5 5.68 -22.60 9.46
C ASN A 5 6.21 -21.48 8.56
N LEU A 6 5.42 -20.42 8.35
CA LEU A 6 5.82 -19.25 7.56
C LEU A 6 6.64 -18.24 8.38
N PHE A 7 6.66 -18.39 9.71
CA PHE A 7 7.17 -17.37 10.63
C PHE A 7 8.22 -17.97 11.56
N ASP A 8 9.50 -17.73 11.30
CA ASP A 8 10.56 -17.99 12.27
C ASP A 8 10.36 -17.11 13.53
N LYS A 9 10.87 -17.55 14.68
CA LYS A 9 10.61 -16.94 16.01
C LYS A 9 10.94 -15.44 16.15
N ASN A 10 11.69 -14.85 15.22
CA ASN A 10 11.97 -13.40 15.20
C ASN A 10 10.85 -12.58 14.54
N PHE A 11 10.13 -13.19 13.59
CA PHE A 11 9.11 -12.58 12.74
C PHE A 11 7.90 -11.90 13.45
N PRO A 12 7.47 -12.27 14.67
CA PRO A 12 6.32 -11.63 15.30
C PRO A 12 6.49 -10.12 15.47
N ARG A 13 7.71 -9.66 15.76
CA ARG A 13 7.95 -8.26 16.14
C ARG A 13 7.95 -7.32 14.92
N GLU A 14 8.62 -7.69 13.84
CA GLU A 14 8.63 -6.90 12.61
C GLU A 14 7.22 -6.85 12.00
N LEU A 15 6.47 -7.96 12.06
CA LEU A 15 5.09 -7.97 11.62
C LEU A 15 4.18 -7.08 12.48
N GLU A 16 4.30 -7.15 13.81
CA GLU A 16 3.56 -6.26 14.72
C GLU A 16 3.85 -4.79 14.44
N LEU A 17 5.12 -4.44 14.17
CA LEU A 17 5.52 -3.09 13.80
C LEU A 17 4.89 -2.65 12.47
N LEU A 18 4.91 -3.51 11.45
CA LEU A 18 4.28 -3.23 10.15
C LEU A 18 2.77 -3.05 10.29
N CYS A 19 2.10 -3.91 11.05
CA CYS A 19 0.67 -3.77 11.36
C CYS A 19 0.40 -2.43 12.07
N THR A 20 1.26 -2.03 13.00
CA THR A 20 1.15 -0.73 13.69
C THR A 20 1.27 0.43 12.71
N TYR A 21 2.24 0.41 11.79
CA TYR A 21 2.36 1.44 10.76
C TYR A 21 1.14 1.52 9.86
N ILE A 22 0.56 0.37 9.46
CA ILE A 22 -0.67 0.33 8.66
C ILE A 22 -1.85 0.94 9.46
N ASP A 23 -1.99 0.56 10.73
CA ASP A 23 -3.04 1.05 11.61
C ASP A 23 -2.99 2.57 11.80
N ASP A 24 -1.79 3.10 12.06
CA ASP A 24 -1.60 4.52 12.30
C ASP A 24 -1.73 5.34 11.03
N THR A 25 -1.25 4.81 9.89
CA THR A 25 -1.50 5.37 8.56
C THR A 25 -3.00 5.42 8.25
N PHE A 26 -3.75 4.35 8.54
CA PHE A 26 -5.21 4.34 8.38
C PHE A 26 -5.89 5.41 9.24
N LYS A 27 -5.53 5.48 10.54
CA LYS A 27 -6.10 6.47 11.47
C LYS A 27 -5.83 7.89 10.98
N PHE A 28 -4.63 8.16 10.47
CA PHE A 28 -4.27 9.44 9.88
C PHE A 28 -5.22 9.79 8.73
N PHE A 29 -5.33 8.93 7.71
CA PHE A 29 -6.17 9.22 6.55
C PHE A 29 -7.66 9.34 6.92
N LYS A 30 -8.16 8.48 7.81
CA LYS A 30 -9.54 8.58 8.32
C LYS A 30 -9.80 9.92 9.02
N LYS A 31 -8.88 10.37 9.88
CA LYS A 31 -8.98 11.65 10.60
C LYS A 31 -9.00 12.85 9.64
N HIS A 32 -8.27 12.75 8.53
CA HIS A 32 -8.20 13.79 7.49
C HIS A 32 -9.29 13.64 6.41
N GLN A 33 -10.40 12.97 6.74
CA GLN A 33 -11.59 12.86 5.89
C GLN A 33 -11.38 12.13 4.56
N TYR A 34 -10.33 11.33 4.43
CA TYR A 34 -10.18 10.44 3.28
C TYR A 34 -11.21 9.31 3.38
N THR A 35 -11.78 8.90 2.24
CA THR A 35 -12.66 7.73 2.19
C THR A 35 -11.80 6.48 2.24
N VAL A 36 -11.68 5.91 3.44
CA VAL A 36 -10.88 4.70 3.70
C VAL A 36 -11.75 3.55 4.19
N LYS A 37 -11.48 2.34 3.70
CA LYS A 37 -12.18 1.11 4.09
C LYS A 37 -11.16 0.06 4.51
N TRP A 38 -11.22 -0.35 5.77
CA TRP A 38 -10.47 -1.51 6.24
C TRP A 38 -10.90 -2.75 5.46
N THR A 39 -9.90 -3.54 5.08
CA THR A 39 -10.11 -4.85 4.51
C THR A 39 -9.38 -5.89 5.34
N THR A 40 -10.15 -6.89 5.72
CA THR A 40 -9.66 -8.21 6.10
C THR A 40 -10.47 -9.13 5.19
N LEU A 41 -10.02 -9.36 3.96
CA LEU A 41 -10.77 -10.21 3.03
C LEU A 41 -10.87 -11.63 3.62
N GLY A 42 -12.02 -11.91 4.22
CA GLY A 42 -12.53 -13.27 4.46
C GLY A 42 -11.76 -14.14 5.46
N LYS A 43 -12.21 -15.38 5.57
CA LYS A 43 -11.77 -16.40 6.54
C LYS A 43 -10.30 -16.83 6.39
N ASP A 44 -9.60 -16.34 5.37
CA ASP A 44 -8.30 -16.83 4.94
C ASP A 44 -7.15 -15.82 5.13
N LEU A 45 -7.41 -14.65 5.71
CA LEU A 45 -6.39 -13.62 6.05
C LEU A 45 -5.51 -13.18 4.87
N SER A 46 -5.98 -13.24 3.62
CA SER A 46 -5.12 -13.00 2.44
C SER A 46 -4.48 -11.61 2.39
N GLU A 47 -5.09 -10.63 3.07
CA GLU A 47 -4.60 -9.27 3.16
C GLU A 47 -4.88 -8.65 4.55
N TYR A 48 -3.99 -7.76 4.98
CA TYR A 48 -4.14 -6.90 6.15
C TYR A 48 -3.87 -5.46 5.73
N GLY A 49 -4.90 -4.63 5.62
CA GLY A 49 -4.71 -3.27 5.14
C GLY A 49 -6.00 -2.50 4.93
N PHE A 50 -5.89 -1.39 4.22
CA PHE A 50 -7.04 -0.56 3.90
C PHE A 50 -6.97 -0.06 2.47
N TYR A 51 -8.15 0.14 1.89
CA TYR A 51 -8.32 0.82 0.62
C TYR A 51 -8.58 2.30 0.87
N MET A 52 -8.01 3.14 0.01
CA MET A 52 -8.31 4.55 -0.10
C MET A 52 -9.01 4.83 -1.45
N HIS A 53 -10.26 5.30 -1.40
CA HIS A 53 -11.06 5.64 -2.59
C HIS A 53 -10.94 7.12 -3.00
N ASN A 54 -10.55 7.39 -4.25
CA ASN A 54 -10.54 8.77 -4.75
C ASN A 54 -11.96 9.39 -4.79
N SER A 55 -12.04 10.72 -4.91
CA SER A 55 -13.33 11.44 -4.74
C SER A 55 -14.45 11.03 -5.71
N ASP A 56 -14.08 10.57 -6.90
CA ASP A 56 -14.96 10.10 -7.97
C ASP A 56 -15.12 8.57 -8.00
N LYS A 57 -14.52 7.86 -7.03
CA LYS A 57 -14.59 6.39 -6.84
C LYS A 57 -14.21 5.61 -8.10
N THR A 58 -13.17 6.06 -8.78
CA THR A 58 -12.63 5.44 -9.99
C THR A 58 -11.33 4.68 -9.72
N ALA A 59 -10.68 4.97 -8.60
CA ALA A 59 -9.44 4.38 -8.12
C ALA A 59 -9.55 3.98 -6.66
N ASP A 60 -9.02 2.80 -6.35
CA ASP A 60 -8.74 2.40 -4.99
C ASP A 60 -7.25 2.13 -4.84
N VAL A 61 -6.61 2.80 -3.90
CA VAL A 61 -5.23 2.48 -3.50
C VAL A 61 -5.31 1.57 -2.28
N PHE A 62 -4.87 0.33 -2.42
CA PHE A 62 -4.65 -0.59 -1.31
C PHE A 62 -3.29 -0.33 -0.68
N ILE A 63 -3.29 -0.31 0.65
CA ILE A 63 -2.10 -0.16 1.47
C ILE A 63 -2.15 -1.24 2.53
N GLY A 64 -1.19 -2.15 2.51
CA GLY A 64 -1.18 -3.22 3.48
C GLY A 64 -0.26 -4.37 3.15
N LEU A 65 -0.42 -5.42 3.92
CA LEU A 65 0.21 -6.71 3.71
C LEU A 65 -0.66 -7.52 2.76
N TRP A 66 -0.05 -8.11 1.75
CA TRP A 66 -0.69 -9.07 0.85
C TRP A 66 0.10 -10.39 0.91
N TRP A 67 -0.47 -11.41 1.53
CA TRP A 67 0.24 -12.65 1.85
C TRP A 67 0.72 -13.42 0.63
N ASP A 68 -0.08 -13.52 -0.42
CA ASP A 68 0.36 -14.18 -1.66
C ASP A 68 1.57 -13.47 -2.28
N LEU A 69 1.56 -12.13 -2.26
CA LEU A 69 2.67 -11.34 -2.79
C LEU A 69 3.94 -11.52 -1.95
N TRP A 70 3.76 -11.59 -0.64
CA TRP A 70 4.86 -11.79 0.28
C TRP A 70 5.45 -13.21 0.19
N GLU A 71 4.62 -14.25 0.10
CA GLU A 71 5.07 -15.64 -0.10
C GLU A 71 5.84 -15.79 -1.42
N ASP A 72 5.35 -15.16 -2.49
CA ASP A 72 5.97 -15.24 -3.82
C ASP A 72 7.28 -14.44 -3.94
N ASN A 73 7.38 -13.28 -3.26
CA ASN A 73 8.43 -12.27 -3.57
C ASN A 73 9.22 -11.77 -2.35
N GLY A 74 8.85 -12.14 -1.12
CA GLY A 74 9.58 -11.75 0.10
C GLY A 74 9.38 -10.30 0.56
N TYR A 75 8.40 -9.57 0.00
CA TYR A 75 8.08 -8.20 0.42
C TYR A 75 6.81 -8.16 1.30
N PRO A 76 6.90 -7.72 2.56
CA PRO A 76 5.78 -7.82 3.48
C PRO A 76 4.73 -6.73 3.29
N LEU A 77 5.13 -5.50 2.94
CA LEU A 77 4.23 -4.37 2.73
C LEU A 77 4.20 -3.98 1.24
N CYS A 78 3.01 -3.67 0.75
CA CYS A 78 2.82 -3.20 -0.62
C CYS A 78 1.82 -2.05 -0.74
N LEU A 79 1.98 -1.26 -1.81
CA LEU A 79 0.98 -0.31 -2.32
C LEU A 79 0.46 -0.82 -3.65
N SER A 80 -0.81 -1.22 -3.69
CA SER A 80 -1.44 -1.75 -4.90
C SER A 80 -2.52 -0.80 -5.38
N LEU A 81 -2.60 -0.58 -6.69
CA LEU A 81 -3.67 0.21 -7.28
C LEU A 81 -4.71 -0.72 -7.91
N ASN A 82 -5.95 -0.63 -7.45
CA ASN A 82 -7.12 -1.16 -8.13
C ASN A 82 -7.81 -0.03 -8.91
N TRP A 83 -8.15 -0.28 -10.17
CA TRP A 83 -8.82 0.70 -11.00
C TRP A 83 -9.97 0.06 -11.78
N GLU A 84 -11.20 0.48 -11.51
CA GLU A 84 -12.40 -0.13 -12.08
C GLU A 84 -12.84 0.50 -13.42
N LYS A 85 -12.30 1.67 -13.81
CA LYS A 85 -12.76 2.39 -15.03
C LYS A 85 -11.77 2.38 -16.19
N SER A 86 -12.04 1.61 -17.23
CA SER A 86 -11.45 1.72 -18.60
C SER A 86 -9.93 1.53 -18.74
N VAL A 87 -9.55 0.82 -19.82
CA VAL A 87 -8.16 0.44 -20.15
C VAL A 87 -7.23 1.65 -20.37
N PHE A 88 -7.73 2.77 -20.90
CA PHE A 88 -6.92 3.95 -21.25
C PHE A 88 -6.35 4.67 -20.02
N THR A 89 -7.10 4.68 -18.92
CA THR A 89 -6.67 5.24 -17.63
C THR A 89 -5.67 4.32 -16.92
N THR A 90 -5.76 3.01 -17.13
CA THR A 90 -4.86 2.02 -16.54
C THR A 90 -3.41 2.22 -17.00
N ASP A 91 -3.17 2.42 -18.30
CA ASP A 91 -1.80 2.57 -18.83
C ASP A 91 -1.10 3.85 -18.33
N VAL A 92 -1.83 4.97 -18.27
CA VAL A 92 -1.31 6.24 -17.76
C VAL A 92 -0.94 6.11 -16.29
N LEU A 93 -1.81 5.49 -15.48
CA LEU A 93 -1.57 5.32 -14.05
C LEU A 93 -0.43 4.32 -13.79
N GLN A 94 -0.38 3.21 -14.53
CA GLN A 94 0.75 2.29 -14.48
C GLN A 94 2.07 2.99 -14.83
N SER A 95 2.08 3.83 -15.86
CA SER A 95 3.26 4.61 -16.24
C SER A 95 3.69 5.58 -15.14
N ARG A 96 2.73 6.24 -14.48
CA ARG A 96 3.00 7.10 -13.31
C ARG A 96 3.52 6.32 -12.12
N MET A 97 2.95 5.15 -11.81
CA MET A 97 3.47 4.27 -10.75
C MET A 97 4.89 3.78 -11.06
N LYS A 98 5.18 3.40 -12.31
CA LYS A 98 6.54 3.02 -12.74
C LYS A 98 7.53 4.18 -12.60
N THR A 99 7.10 5.40 -12.94
CA THR A 99 7.92 6.60 -12.76
C THR A 99 8.17 6.87 -11.28
N PHE A 100 7.12 6.75 -10.44
CA PHE A 100 7.23 6.89 -9.00
C PHE A 100 8.19 5.86 -8.40
N PHE A 101 8.07 4.60 -8.81
CA PHE A 101 8.99 3.51 -8.44
C PHE A 101 10.44 3.86 -8.78
N ALA A 102 10.70 4.29 -10.03
CA ALA A 102 12.04 4.63 -10.50
C ALA A 102 12.67 5.77 -9.69
N ASN A 103 11.85 6.73 -9.24
CA ASN A 103 12.30 7.86 -8.41
C ASN A 103 12.51 7.50 -6.92
N HIS A 104 12.02 6.35 -6.47
CA HIS A 104 12.06 5.92 -5.07
C HIS A 104 12.63 4.49 -4.92
N GLN A 105 13.60 4.12 -5.76
CA GLN A 105 14.27 2.82 -5.70
C GLN A 105 15.02 2.58 -4.38
N ASP A 106 15.28 3.61 -3.59
CA ASP A 106 15.78 3.48 -2.23
C ASP A 106 14.74 2.89 -1.27
N LYS A 107 13.45 3.09 -1.54
CA LYS A 107 12.32 2.66 -0.68
C LYS A 107 11.64 1.39 -1.16
N PHE A 108 11.57 1.20 -2.49
CA PHE A 108 10.88 0.07 -3.11
C PHE A 108 11.87 -0.95 -3.66
N GLY A 109 11.54 -2.23 -3.48
CA GLY A 109 12.31 -3.37 -3.99
C GLY A 109 11.89 -3.71 -5.40
N GLU A 110 10.58 -3.79 -5.64
CA GLU A 110 10.04 -4.24 -6.92
C GLU A 110 8.72 -3.54 -7.28
N PHE A 111 8.48 -3.42 -8.59
CA PHE A 111 7.19 -3.07 -9.16
C PHE A 111 6.61 -4.31 -9.87
N ILE A 112 5.55 -4.88 -9.30
CA ILE A 112 4.93 -6.13 -9.75
C ILE A 112 3.53 -5.82 -10.28
N ILE A 113 3.13 -6.48 -11.36
CA ILE A 113 1.73 -6.50 -11.78
C ILE A 113 1.18 -7.89 -11.43
N LYS A 114 0.52 -8.00 -10.28
CA LYS A 114 -0.15 -9.23 -9.85
C LYS A 114 -1.59 -9.16 -10.35
N GLU A 115 -1.98 -10.09 -11.22
CA GLU A 115 -3.26 -10.08 -11.94
C GLU A 115 -3.45 -8.77 -12.74
N THR A 116 -4.22 -7.83 -12.21
CA THR A 116 -4.47 -6.50 -12.79
C THR A 116 -4.00 -5.36 -11.89
N TYR A 117 -3.37 -5.67 -10.76
CA TYR A 117 -2.99 -4.71 -9.72
C TYR A 117 -1.51 -4.35 -9.85
N PRO A 118 -1.16 -3.20 -10.46
CA PRO A 118 0.18 -2.66 -10.36
C PRO A 118 0.49 -2.36 -8.88
N THR A 119 1.61 -2.89 -8.41
CA THR A 119 1.94 -3.01 -7.01
C THR A 119 3.40 -2.62 -6.77
N LEU A 120 3.61 -1.69 -5.83
CA LEU A 120 4.92 -1.28 -5.34
C LEU A 120 5.23 -2.06 -4.06
N CYS A 121 6.33 -2.79 -4.06
CA CYS A 121 6.76 -3.60 -2.92
C CYS A 121 7.83 -2.87 -2.12
N PHE A 122 7.61 -2.66 -0.82
CA PHE A 122 8.57 -1.95 0.03
C PHE A 122 9.77 -2.83 0.40
N LYS A 123 10.97 -2.22 0.41
CA LYS A 123 12.16 -2.89 0.95
C LYS A 123 12.04 -3.07 2.46
N LEU A 124 12.42 -4.24 2.93
CA LEU A 124 12.45 -4.54 4.36
C LEU A 124 13.38 -3.58 5.12
N ASP A 125 14.56 -3.29 4.56
CA ASP A 125 15.52 -2.36 5.15
C ASP A 125 14.97 -0.93 5.28
N TYR A 126 14.19 -0.48 4.30
CA TYR A 126 13.51 0.81 4.39
C TYR A 126 12.49 0.81 5.54
N LEU A 127 11.63 -0.22 5.60
CA LEU A 127 10.63 -0.35 6.67
C LEU A 127 11.28 -0.43 8.06
N ASN A 128 12.40 -1.13 8.19
CA ASN A 128 13.16 -1.26 9.43
C ASN A 128 13.88 0.03 9.84
N SER A 129 14.10 0.96 8.90
CA SER A 129 14.69 2.28 9.16
C SER A 129 13.66 3.34 9.56
N LEU A 130 12.37 3.02 9.47
CA LEU A 130 11.31 3.92 9.93
C LEU A 130 11.35 4.01 11.45
N GLU A 131 11.42 5.24 11.98
CA GLU A 131 11.27 5.52 13.41
C GLU A 131 9.78 5.68 13.81
N ASP A 132 8.93 6.07 12.86
CA ASP A 132 7.49 6.27 13.01
C ASP A 132 6.76 6.11 11.65
N GLU A 133 5.44 6.29 11.65
CA GLU A 133 4.58 6.15 10.46
C GLU A 133 4.64 7.33 9.48
N LYS A 134 5.25 8.46 9.85
CA LYS A 134 5.19 9.69 9.07
C LYS A 134 5.84 9.56 7.69
N PRO A 135 7.04 8.96 7.51
CA PRO A 135 7.61 8.79 6.18
C PRO A 135 6.75 7.93 5.26
N LEU A 136 6.03 6.94 5.82
CA LEU A 136 5.09 6.13 5.06
C LEU A 136 3.90 6.96 4.60
N ILE A 137 3.30 7.75 5.49
CA ILE A 137 2.20 8.68 5.16
C ILE A 137 2.61 9.67 4.07
N ASP A 138 3.77 10.34 4.23
CA ASP A 138 4.27 11.33 3.28
C ASP A 138 4.44 10.71 1.87
N LEU A 139 4.99 9.50 1.81
CA LEU A 139 5.22 8.79 0.56
C LEU A 139 3.91 8.39 -0.13
N ILE A 140 2.92 7.92 0.63
CA ILE A 140 1.59 7.60 0.11
C ILE A 140 0.90 8.85 -0.43
N GLN A 141 0.97 9.97 0.29
CA GLN A 141 0.41 11.24 -0.16
C GLN A 141 1.08 11.74 -1.44
N GLN A 142 2.41 11.57 -1.55
CA GLN A 142 3.15 11.91 -2.76
C GLN A 142 2.71 11.04 -3.94
N LEU A 143 2.66 9.71 -3.76
CA LEU A 143 2.16 8.79 -4.80
C LEU A 143 0.77 9.20 -5.27
N MET A 144 -0.15 9.47 -4.33
CA MET A 144 -1.51 9.89 -4.65
C MET A 144 -1.56 11.18 -5.46
N THR A 145 -0.70 12.15 -5.11
CA THR A 145 -0.56 13.41 -5.85
C THR A 145 -0.09 13.16 -7.28
N ASP A 146 0.92 12.32 -7.46
CA ASP A 146 1.48 11.97 -8.78
C ASP A 146 0.48 11.19 -9.63
N LEU A 147 -0.33 10.33 -9.01
CA LEU A 147 -1.43 9.63 -9.66
C LEU A 147 -2.63 10.55 -9.97
N GLY A 148 -2.63 11.81 -9.50
CA GLY A 148 -3.73 12.75 -9.70
C GLY A 148 -5.00 12.33 -8.94
N LEU A 149 -4.84 11.51 -7.89
CA LEU A 149 -5.94 11.06 -7.05
C LEU A 149 -6.22 12.16 -6.03
N SER A 150 -7.05 13.13 -6.42
CA SER A 150 -7.57 14.10 -5.46
C SER A 150 -8.65 13.44 -4.62
N TYR A 151 -8.38 13.25 -3.34
CA TYR A 151 -9.38 12.86 -2.36
C TYR A 151 -9.99 14.15 -1.83
N GLY A 152 -11.31 14.29 -1.92
CA GLY A 152 -12.00 15.48 -1.41
C GLY A 152 -11.69 15.62 0.07
N GLY A 153 -10.90 16.63 0.44
CA GLY A 153 -10.49 16.81 1.85
C GLY A 153 -9.29 17.70 2.12
N TYR A 154 -8.47 18.07 1.13
CA TYR A 154 -7.45 19.12 1.33
C TYR A 154 -7.89 20.42 0.64
N ARG A 155 -8.81 21.17 1.26
CA ARG A 155 -8.72 22.62 1.15
C ARG A 155 -7.61 23.02 2.13
N LYS A 156 -6.47 23.48 1.61
CA LYS A 156 -5.55 24.29 2.42
C LYS A 156 -6.40 25.36 3.10
N ALA A 157 -6.43 25.36 4.43
CA ALA A 157 -6.85 26.53 5.18
C ALA A 157 -5.80 27.63 5.00
#